data_AF-A0A223S545-F1
#
_entry.id   AF-A0A223S545-F1
#
_cell.length_a   1.000
_cell.length_b   1.000
_cell.length_c   1.000
_cell.angle_alpha   90.00
_cell.angle_beta   90.00
_cell.angle_gamma   90.00
#
_symmetry.space_group_name_H-M   'P 1'
#
loop_
_entity.id
_entity.type
_entity.pdbx_description
1 polymer ?
#
loop_
_entity_poly.entity_id
_entity_poly.type
_entity_poly.pdbx_seq_one_letter_code
_entity_poly.pdbx_strand_id
1 'polypeptide(L)'
;MKRLLLLLLLLPLTLLTVGCATGERAPNSDTDARETGDSTANDAGRADAQHYPDVVKVDVSGEAGTYDFTVTISSPYDTPERYADGWRVTGPDGTVYGEHELAHDHQNEQPFTRTQRNVGIPTGVDEVTIEGRDSENGYGGGTQTVRLPR
;
A
#
# COMPACT_ATOMS: atom_id res chain seq x y z
N MET A 1 -46.36 -1.71 -7.76
CA MET A 1 -47.47 -1.81 -6.78
C MET A 1 -47.02 -1.11 -5.51
N LYS A 2 -47.73 -0.06 -5.08
CA LYS A 2 -47.40 0.78 -3.91
C LYS A 2 -48.27 0.38 -2.73
N ARG A 3 -47.66 0.04 -1.58
CA ARG A 3 -48.20 0.13 -0.19
C ARG A 3 -46.96 0.19 0.73
N LEU A 4 -46.51 1.34 1.22
CA LEU A 4 -47.04 2.15 2.33
C LEU A 4 -47.29 1.32 3.61
N LEU A 5 -46.37 1.40 4.57
CA LEU A 5 -46.72 1.44 5.98
C LEU A 5 -45.76 2.38 6.73
N LEU A 6 -46.37 3.36 7.36
CA LEU A 6 -45.84 4.43 8.20
C LEU A 6 -45.93 3.96 9.65
N LEU A 7 -44.91 4.12 10.50
CA LEU A 7 -45.17 4.36 11.93
C LEU A 7 -43.98 5.06 12.62
N LEU A 8 -44.38 6.09 13.36
CA LEU A 8 -43.66 7.16 14.05
C LEU A 8 -43.31 6.74 15.50
N LEU A 9 -42.61 7.63 16.22
CA LEU A 9 -42.45 7.74 17.70
C LEU A 9 -41.25 6.95 18.30
N LEU A 10 -40.38 7.44 19.19
CA LEU A 10 -40.26 8.65 20.03
C LEU A 10 -38.79 8.79 20.47
N LEU A 11 -38.26 10.02 20.51
CA LEU A 11 -37.04 10.40 21.25
C LEU A 11 -37.34 10.45 22.77
N PRO A 12 -36.41 10.02 23.64
CA PRO A 12 -36.26 10.59 24.96
C PRO A 12 -35.02 11.49 25.04
N LEU A 13 -35.34 12.71 25.44
CA LEU A 13 -34.56 13.79 26.00
C LEU A 13 -33.94 13.39 27.37
N THR A 14 -32.92 14.15 27.81
CA THR A 14 -32.30 14.24 29.16
C THR A 14 -31.05 13.37 29.38
N LEU A 15 -29.99 13.80 30.07
CA LEU A 15 -29.88 14.80 31.15
C LEU A 15 -28.45 15.40 31.21
N LEU A 16 -28.36 16.72 31.35
CA LEU A 16 -27.13 17.48 31.63
C LEU A 16 -26.89 17.46 33.15
N THR A 17 -25.70 17.07 33.62
CA THR A 17 -25.26 17.35 34.99
C THR A 17 -24.01 18.21 34.99
N VAL A 18 -24.20 19.49 35.32
CA VAL A 18 -23.14 20.39 35.76
C VAL A 18 -22.96 20.18 37.26
N GLY A 19 -21.79 19.73 37.67
CA GLY A 19 -21.36 19.69 39.07
C GLY A 19 -20.10 20.51 39.23
N CYS A 20 -20.24 21.78 39.63
CA CYS A 20 -19.15 22.57 40.18
C CYS A 20 -19.03 22.25 41.68
N ALA A 21 -17.88 21.74 42.10
CA ALA A 21 -17.50 21.71 43.51
C ALA A 21 -16.11 22.35 43.65
N THR A 22 -16.12 23.60 44.09
CA THR A 22 -14.97 24.35 44.60
C THR A 22 -14.56 23.78 45.96
N GLY A 23 -13.32 23.30 46.05
CA GLY A 23 -12.66 22.89 47.29
C GLY A 23 -11.33 23.61 47.43
N GLU A 24 -11.20 24.33 48.54
CA GLU A 24 -10.20 25.32 48.93
C GLU A 24 -8.75 24.80 48.98
N ARG A 25 -7.80 25.73 48.76
CA ARG A 25 -6.34 25.56 48.68
C ARG A 25 -5.66 25.78 50.05
N ALA A 26 -4.62 25.00 50.36
CA ALA A 26 -3.51 25.40 51.24
C ALA A 26 -2.24 24.54 50.98
N PRO A 27 -1.01 25.03 51.30
CA PRO A 27 0.14 24.87 50.41
C PRO A 27 1.34 24.08 50.98
N ASN A 28 2.37 23.97 50.12
CA ASN A 28 3.78 23.63 50.36
C ASN A 28 4.09 22.11 50.42
N SER A 29 5.18 21.58 49.87
CA SER A 29 6.29 22.06 49.04
C SER A 29 6.88 20.78 48.44
N ASP A 30 7.26 20.79 47.17
CA ASP A 30 8.52 20.19 46.72
C ASP A 30 8.71 20.54 45.25
N THR A 31 9.70 21.40 45.04
CA THR A 31 10.30 21.65 43.74
C THR A 31 11.02 20.38 43.34
N ASP A 32 10.46 19.64 42.39
CA ASP A 32 11.29 18.84 41.49
C ASP A 32 10.77 19.02 40.06
N ALA A 33 11.64 19.56 39.22
CA ALA A 33 11.35 19.92 37.86
C ALA A 33 10.99 18.66 37.06
N ARG A 34 9.72 18.57 36.64
CA ARG A 34 9.36 17.75 35.48
C ARG A 34 9.01 18.69 34.36
N GLU A 35 9.96 18.77 33.45
CA GLU A 35 9.85 19.38 32.13
C GLU A 35 8.48 19.06 31.53
N THR A 36 7.70 20.12 31.30
CA THR A 36 6.71 20.16 30.25
C THR A 36 7.45 19.97 28.93
N GLY A 37 7.70 18.71 28.58
CA GLY A 37 7.96 18.30 27.21
C GLY A 37 6.69 18.52 26.42
N ASP A 38 6.52 19.76 25.96
CA ASP A 38 5.78 20.07 24.75
C ASP A 38 6.21 19.08 23.67
N SER A 39 5.42 18.02 23.51
CA SER A 39 5.68 16.97 22.54
C SER A 39 5.24 17.46 21.16
N THR A 40 5.84 18.57 20.73
CA THR A 40 5.89 19.04 19.34
C THR A 40 6.99 18.29 18.58
N ALA A 41 7.09 16.97 18.83
CA ALA A 41 8.10 16.09 18.24
C ALA A 41 7.59 14.65 18.23
N ASN A 42 6.51 14.40 17.50
CA ASN A 42 6.19 13.09 16.93
C ASN A 42 5.54 13.30 15.55
N ASP A 43 6.20 14.13 14.74
CA ASP A 43 5.96 14.22 13.28
C ASP A 43 7.07 13.53 12.46
N ALA A 44 8.07 12.97 13.15
CA ALA A 44 9.08 12.12 12.53
C ALA A 44 8.61 10.66 12.55
N GLY A 45 7.85 10.26 11.53
CA GLY A 45 7.60 8.84 11.28
C GLY A 45 6.16 8.37 11.32
N ARG A 46 5.20 9.15 10.83
CA ARG A 46 4.16 8.48 10.03
C ARG A 46 4.87 8.06 8.75
N ALA A 47 5.39 6.83 8.72
CA ALA A 47 5.70 6.21 7.44
C ALA A 47 4.43 6.37 6.61
N ASP A 48 4.50 7.15 5.51
CA ASP A 48 3.42 7.18 4.55
C ASP A 48 3.10 5.72 4.25
N ALA A 49 1.85 5.31 4.49
CA ALA A 49 1.45 3.94 4.22
C ALA A 49 1.78 3.65 2.76
N GLN A 50 2.55 2.59 2.51
CA GLN A 50 2.89 2.22 1.16
C GLN A 50 1.59 1.86 0.42
N HIS A 51 1.31 2.56 -0.69
CA HIS A 51 0.07 2.38 -1.45
C HIS A 51 0.23 1.43 -2.65
N TYR A 52 1.46 1.11 -3.03
CA TYR A 52 1.77 0.34 -4.23
C TYR A 52 2.88 -0.66 -3.93
N PRO A 53 2.88 -1.82 -4.59
CA PRO A 53 3.98 -2.76 -4.45
C PRO A 53 5.27 -2.18 -5.04
N ASP A 54 6.41 -2.50 -4.43
CA ASP A 54 7.72 -2.22 -5.01
C ASP A 54 8.26 -3.46 -5.71
N VAL A 55 8.72 -3.29 -6.95
CA VAL A 55 9.54 -4.28 -7.64
C VAL A 55 10.96 -4.14 -7.12
N VAL A 56 11.40 -5.09 -6.30
CA VAL A 56 12.71 -5.00 -5.61
C VAL A 56 13.81 -5.77 -6.33
N LYS A 57 13.46 -6.71 -7.21
CA LYS A 57 14.42 -7.45 -8.04
C LYS A 57 13.76 -7.97 -9.30
N VAL A 58 14.52 -7.99 -10.40
CA VAL A 58 14.14 -8.66 -11.65
C VAL A 58 15.34 -9.41 -12.21
N ASP A 59 15.18 -10.70 -12.45
CA ASP A 59 16.09 -11.52 -13.25
C ASP A 59 15.43 -11.81 -14.60
N VAL A 60 16.18 -11.64 -15.70
CA VAL A 60 15.70 -11.87 -17.07
C VAL A 60 16.46 -13.02 -17.70
N SER A 61 15.73 -13.91 -18.39
CA SER A 61 16.30 -14.97 -19.21
C SER A 61 15.53 -15.10 -20.53
N GLY A 62 16.07 -15.88 -21.46
CA GLY A 62 15.51 -16.02 -22.81
C GLY A 62 16.43 -15.42 -23.87
N GLU A 63 15.87 -15.16 -25.04
CA GLU A 63 16.59 -14.73 -26.24
C GLU A 63 15.80 -13.67 -27.01
N ALA A 64 16.45 -13.02 -27.96
CA ALA A 64 15.84 -11.96 -28.77
C ALA A 64 14.47 -12.39 -29.34
N GLY A 65 13.41 -11.71 -28.90
CA GLY A 65 12.03 -11.99 -29.31
C GLY A 65 11.15 -12.60 -28.23
N THR A 66 11.71 -13.32 -27.24
CA THR A 66 10.92 -14.00 -26.20
C THR A 66 11.71 -14.15 -24.90
N TYR A 67 11.13 -13.62 -23.82
CA TYR A 67 11.81 -13.51 -22.53
C TYR A 67 10.96 -14.04 -21.36
N ASP A 68 11.64 -14.55 -20.35
CA ASP A 68 11.09 -14.89 -19.05
C ASP A 68 11.58 -13.89 -18.01
N PHE A 69 10.65 -13.38 -17.20
CA PHE A 69 10.93 -12.43 -16.12
C PHE A 69 10.66 -13.08 -14.77
N THR A 70 11.69 -13.23 -13.95
CA THR A 70 11.54 -13.60 -12.54
C THR A 70 11.56 -12.34 -11.71
N VAL A 71 10.42 -12.00 -11.13
CA VAL A 71 10.15 -10.70 -10.48
C VAL A 71 9.96 -10.93 -9.00
N THR A 72 10.72 -10.20 -8.17
CA THR A 72 10.53 -10.14 -6.73
C THR A 72 9.79 -8.85 -6.37
N ILE A 73 8.67 -9.00 -5.68
CA ILE A 73 7.77 -7.91 -5.27
C ILE A 73 7.76 -7.81 -3.75
N SER A 74 7.74 -6.57 -3.25
CA SER A 74 7.52 -6.22 -1.86
C SER A 74 6.22 -5.45 -1.73
N SER A 75 5.27 -6.00 -0.98
CA SER A 75 3.99 -5.39 -0.62
C SER A 75 3.69 -5.68 0.86
N PRO A 76 4.40 -5.03 1.80
CA PRO A 76 4.29 -5.31 3.23
C PRO A 76 2.91 -4.98 3.83
N TYR A 77 2.06 -4.31 3.06
CA TYR A 77 0.68 -3.96 3.42
C TYR A 77 -0.35 -5.03 3.00
N ASP A 78 0.07 -6.12 2.31
CA ASP A 78 -0.82 -7.17 1.81
C ASP A 78 -1.74 -7.73 2.92
N THR A 79 -3.00 -7.92 2.56
CA THR A 79 -4.08 -8.55 3.32
C THR A 79 -5.01 -9.27 2.34
N PRO A 80 -5.94 -10.14 2.79
CA PRO A 80 -6.91 -10.76 1.89
C PRO A 80 -7.84 -9.74 1.22
N GLU A 81 -8.06 -8.57 1.84
CA GLU A 81 -8.89 -7.50 1.30
C GLU A 81 -8.18 -6.64 0.25
N ARG A 82 -6.86 -6.46 0.39
CA ARG A 82 -6.04 -5.66 -0.51
C ARG A 82 -4.62 -6.19 -0.56
N TYR A 83 -4.16 -6.47 -1.76
CA TYR A 83 -2.82 -6.99 -2.01
C TYR A 83 -2.28 -6.53 -3.38
N ALA A 84 -1.00 -6.81 -3.62
CA ALA A 84 -0.38 -6.70 -4.94
C ALA A 84 -0.96 -7.75 -5.90
N ASP A 85 -1.78 -7.34 -6.87
CA ASP A 85 -2.54 -8.24 -7.74
C ASP A 85 -1.86 -8.50 -9.10
N GLY A 86 -0.67 -7.96 -9.32
CA GLY A 86 0.09 -8.22 -10.54
C GLY A 86 1.26 -7.30 -10.79
N TRP A 87 1.80 -7.41 -12.00
CA TRP A 87 2.77 -6.47 -12.56
C TRP A 87 2.66 -6.43 -14.09
N ARG A 88 3.31 -5.44 -14.70
CA ARG A 88 3.46 -5.33 -16.15
C ARG A 88 4.92 -5.19 -16.58
N VAL A 89 5.20 -5.60 -17.80
CA VAL A 89 6.47 -5.38 -18.51
C VAL A 89 6.21 -4.34 -19.58
N THR A 90 6.91 -3.20 -19.52
CA THR A 90 6.71 -2.06 -20.42
C THR A 90 7.99 -1.69 -21.17
N GLY A 91 7.84 -1.34 -22.44
CA GLY A 91 8.91 -0.75 -23.25
C GLY A 91 9.14 0.73 -22.93
N PRO A 92 10.23 1.32 -23.43
CA PRO A 92 10.58 2.72 -23.20
C PRO A 92 9.59 3.71 -23.81
N ASP A 93 8.76 3.26 -24.76
CA ASP A 93 7.67 4.02 -25.37
C ASP A 93 6.33 3.89 -24.63
N GLY A 94 6.30 3.14 -23.52
CA GLY A 94 5.11 2.84 -22.75
C GLY A 94 4.28 1.65 -23.27
N THR A 95 4.73 0.97 -24.33
CA THR A 95 4.07 -0.25 -24.82
C THR A 95 4.11 -1.35 -23.77
N VAL A 96 2.97 -1.96 -23.45
CA VAL A 96 2.90 -3.12 -22.55
C VAL A 96 3.17 -4.40 -23.35
N TYR A 97 4.25 -5.12 -23.02
CA TYR A 97 4.58 -6.40 -23.65
C TYR A 97 3.99 -7.61 -22.93
N GLY A 98 3.65 -7.46 -21.65
CA GLY A 98 2.99 -8.50 -20.90
C GLY A 98 2.51 -8.02 -19.55
N GLU A 99 1.49 -8.70 -19.03
CA GLU A 99 0.97 -8.54 -17.68
C GLU A 99 0.92 -9.89 -16.99
N HIS A 100 1.20 -9.90 -15.70
CA HIS A 100 1.06 -11.07 -14.84
C HIS A 100 0.05 -10.78 -13.74
N GLU A 101 -0.90 -11.68 -13.55
CA GLU A 101 -1.95 -11.58 -12.53
C GLU A 101 -1.59 -12.48 -11.33
N LEU A 102 -1.81 -11.96 -10.13
CA LEU A 102 -1.69 -12.65 -8.86
C LEU A 102 -3.09 -12.77 -8.25
N ALA A 103 -3.52 -14.00 -7.98
CA ALA A 103 -4.92 -14.28 -7.63
C ALA A 103 -5.21 -14.30 -6.12
N HIS A 104 -4.22 -14.03 -5.26
CA HIS A 104 -4.36 -14.04 -3.81
C HIS A 104 -3.30 -13.15 -3.15
N ASP A 105 -3.52 -12.86 -1.87
CA ASP A 105 -2.56 -12.13 -1.05
C ASP A 105 -1.27 -12.91 -0.80
N HIS A 106 -0.19 -12.18 -0.54
CA HIS A 106 1.10 -12.76 -0.17
C HIS A 106 1.58 -12.22 1.19
N GLN A 107 0.67 -11.90 2.11
CA GLN A 107 1.01 -11.24 3.38
C GLN A 107 2.03 -12.01 4.23
N ASN A 108 2.08 -13.34 4.08
CA ASN A 108 2.97 -14.24 4.83
C ASN A 108 4.24 -14.65 4.06
N GLU A 109 4.48 -14.07 2.89
CA GLU A 109 5.59 -14.42 1.98
C GLU A 109 6.34 -13.18 1.49
N GLN A 110 6.50 -12.13 2.31
CA GLN A 110 7.12 -10.88 1.85
C GLN A 110 8.65 -10.85 2.05
N PRO A 111 9.45 -10.43 1.03
CA PRO A 111 9.05 -10.26 -0.37
C PRO A 111 8.88 -11.61 -1.07
N PHE A 112 7.95 -11.71 -2.03
CA PHE A 112 7.70 -12.94 -2.79
C PHE A 112 8.25 -12.82 -4.21
N THR A 113 8.50 -13.97 -4.85
CA THR A 113 9.03 -14.04 -6.22
C THR A 113 8.14 -14.91 -7.10
N ARG A 114 7.84 -14.42 -8.31
CA ARG A 114 7.05 -15.14 -9.31
C ARG A 114 7.69 -14.96 -10.70
N THR A 115 7.36 -15.87 -11.62
CA THR A 115 7.90 -15.86 -12.98
C THR A 115 6.79 -15.67 -14.01
N GLN A 116 6.93 -14.67 -14.87
CA GLN A 116 6.15 -14.50 -16.08
C GLN A 116 6.95 -15.03 -17.26
N ARG A 117 6.38 -16.00 -17.99
CA ARG A 117 7.07 -16.71 -19.07
C ARG A 117 6.61 -16.25 -20.45
N ASN A 118 7.49 -16.42 -21.43
CA ASN A 118 7.21 -16.23 -22.86
C ASN A 118 6.67 -14.85 -23.22
N VAL A 119 7.20 -13.80 -22.60
CA VAL A 119 6.85 -12.40 -22.92
C VAL A 119 7.48 -12.05 -24.26
N GLY A 120 6.64 -11.79 -25.27
CA GLY A 120 7.08 -11.42 -26.61
C GLY A 120 7.51 -9.96 -26.66
N ILE A 121 8.78 -9.70 -26.96
CA ILE A 121 9.34 -8.36 -27.07
C ILE A 121 10.03 -8.21 -28.42
N PRO A 122 9.65 -7.22 -29.26
CA PRO A 122 10.25 -7.04 -30.58
C PRO A 122 11.76 -6.85 -30.53
N THR A 123 12.45 -7.33 -31.57
CA THR A 123 13.87 -7.03 -31.77
C THR A 123 14.07 -5.52 -31.90
N GLY A 124 15.14 -5.00 -31.27
CA GLY A 124 15.43 -3.57 -31.22
C GLY A 124 14.99 -2.87 -29.93
N VAL A 125 14.24 -3.54 -29.05
CA VAL A 125 14.05 -3.11 -27.66
C VAL A 125 15.22 -3.64 -26.83
N ASP A 126 15.98 -2.74 -26.21
CA ASP A 126 17.17 -3.12 -25.42
C ASP A 126 16.90 -3.22 -23.91
N GLU A 127 15.84 -2.57 -23.43
CA GLU A 127 15.47 -2.55 -22.01
C GLU A 127 13.95 -2.43 -21.83
N VAL A 128 13.48 -2.89 -20.67
CA VAL A 128 12.09 -2.80 -20.24
C VAL A 128 11.99 -2.41 -18.78
N THR A 129 10.86 -1.82 -18.41
CA THR A 129 10.51 -1.46 -17.03
C THR A 129 9.43 -2.40 -16.51
N ILE A 130 9.67 -2.95 -15.32
CA ILE A 130 8.71 -3.75 -14.57
C ILE A 130 8.11 -2.88 -13.47
N GLU A 131 6.79 -2.86 -13.41
CA GLU A 131 5.99 -2.06 -12.47
C GLU A 131 4.89 -2.93 -11.87
N GLY A 132 4.78 -2.93 -10.54
CA GLY A 132 3.77 -3.68 -9.82
C GLY A 132 2.41 -2.99 -9.81
N ARG A 133 1.37 -3.75 -9.48
CA ARG A 133 -0.01 -3.29 -9.39
C ARG A 133 -0.60 -3.63 -8.03
N ASP A 134 -1.22 -2.63 -7.42
CA ASP A 134 -2.08 -2.79 -6.26
C ASP A 134 -3.53 -3.01 -6.71
N SER A 135 -4.23 -3.94 -6.06
CA SER A 135 -5.63 -4.28 -6.36
C SER A 135 -6.62 -3.11 -6.27
N GLU A 136 -6.34 -2.08 -5.45
CA GLU A 136 -7.22 -0.92 -5.28
C GLU A 136 -6.71 0.33 -6.00
N ASN A 137 -5.40 0.53 -6.01
CA ASN A 137 -4.77 1.78 -6.46
C ASN A 137 -4.20 1.68 -7.88
N GLY A 138 -4.11 0.47 -8.46
CA GLY A 138 -3.54 0.25 -9.78
C GLY A 138 -2.01 0.26 -9.76
N TYR A 139 -1.39 0.63 -10.88
CA TYR A 139 0.05 0.59 -11.06
C TYR A 139 0.77 1.73 -10.34
N GLY A 140 1.91 1.43 -9.74
CA GLY A 140 2.78 2.42 -9.12
C GLY A 140 3.89 1.80 -8.29
N GLY A 141 4.46 2.59 -7.37
CA GLY A 141 5.54 2.15 -6.48
C GLY A 141 6.92 2.16 -7.13
N GLY A 142 7.86 1.47 -6.49
CA GLY A 142 9.21 1.27 -7.00
C GLY A 142 9.21 0.35 -8.22
N THR A 143 9.84 0.80 -9.30
CA THR A 143 9.97 0.04 -10.56
C THR A 143 11.40 -0.39 -10.80
N GLN A 144 11.60 -1.45 -11.58
CA GLN A 144 12.92 -1.88 -12.03
C GLN A 144 13.02 -1.85 -13.55
N THR A 145 14.01 -1.11 -14.07
CA THR A 145 14.39 -1.17 -15.48
C THR A 145 15.56 -2.14 -15.66
N VAL A 146 15.41 -3.10 -16.58
CA VAL A 146 16.41 -4.14 -16.85
C VAL A 146 16.73 -4.21 -18.34
N ARG A 147 17.99 -4.50 -18.65
CA ARG A 147 18.42 -4.78 -20.02
C ARG A 147 18.06 -6.20 -20.43
N LEU A 148 17.66 -6.37 -21.68
CA LEU A 148 17.35 -7.67 -22.24
C LEU A 148 18.62 -8.38 -22.70
N PRO A 149 18.78 -9.69 -22.39
CA PRO A 149 19.80 -10.53 -23.00
C PRO A 149 19.67 -10.55 -24.53
N ARG A 150 20.81 -10.69 -25.21
CA ARG A 150 20.90 -10.75 -26.68
C ARG A 150 21.25 -12.15 -27.15
#